data_AF-A0A921T5J9-F1
#
_entry.id   AF-A0A921T5J9-F1
#
_cell.length_a   1.000
_cell.length_b   1.000
_cell.length_c   1.000
_cell.angle_alpha   90.00
_cell.angle_beta   90.00
_cell.angle_gamma   90.00
#
_symmetry.space_group_name_H-M   'P 1'
#
loop_
_entity.id
_entity.type
_entity.pdbx_description
1 polymer ?
#
loop_
_entity_poly.entity_id
_entity_poly.type
_entity_poly.pdbx_seq_one_letter_code
_entity_poly.pdbx_strand_id
1 'polypeptide(L)'
;MPTPALHLALIGDYNPDVTAHQAIPVALQQAADALGLSVKVQWLATDTLTCTSALYDLDGFWCVPGSPYRDIDGALRAIRFAREQGRPFLGTCGGFQHAVLEYARNVLGWADAQHGELVPDAERAVITPLDCSLVEVSDTVRLAPYTRIAQAYDSLDIHEGYRCRYGINPTFADALL
;
A
#
# COMPACT_ATOMS: atom_id res chain seq x y z
N MET A 1 6.72 32.01 9.45
CA MET A 1 7.28 31.44 8.21
C MET A 1 6.29 30.41 7.71
N PRO A 2 5.98 30.33 6.40
CA PRO A 2 5.11 29.26 5.91
C PRO A 2 5.75 27.91 6.20
N THR A 3 4.95 26.95 6.66
CA THR A 3 5.38 25.57 6.87
C THR A 3 5.89 25.00 5.54
N PRO A 4 7.07 24.34 5.51
CA PRO A 4 7.55 23.68 4.30
C PRO A 4 6.50 22.69 3.78
N ALA A 5 6.37 22.59 2.45
CA ALA A 5 5.45 21.63 1.85
C ALA A 5 5.93 20.20 2.09
N LEU A 6 5.04 19.32 2.52
CA LEU A 6 5.32 17.89 2.64
C LEU A 6 5.38 17.25 1.26
N HIS A 7 6.43 16.48 0.98
CA HIS A 7 6.60 15.80 -0.30
C HIS A 7 6.19 14.33 -0.16
N LEU A 8 5.09 13.94 -0.81
CA LEU A 8 4.52 12.60 -0.74
C LEU A 8 4.69 11.87 -2.07
N ALA A 9 5.13 10.61 -2.02
CA ALA A 9 5.19 9.73 -3.19
C ALA A 9 3.97 8.81 -3.28
N LEU A 10 3.41 8.72 -4.48
CA LEU A 10 2.48 7.66 -4.87
C LEU A 10 3.25 6.61 -5.67
N ILE A 11 3.46 5.44 -5.08
CA ILE A 11 4.18 4.32 -5.68
C ILE A 11 3.18 3.41 -6.40
N GLY A 12 3.24 3.36 -7.72
CA GLY A 12 2.36 2.53 -8.54
C GLY A 12 2.39 2.96 -10.00
N ASP A 13 1.62 2.29 -10.84
CA ASP A 13 1.58 2.58 -12.28
C ASP A 13 0.32 3.37 -12.61
N TYR A 14 0.47 4.69 -12.78
CA TYR A 14 -0.66 5.58 -13.00
C TYR A 14 -1.48 5.11 -14.20
N ASN A 15 -2.79 5.05 -14.00
CA ASN A 15 -3.75 4.66 -15.02
C ASN A 15 -5.01 5.51 -14.82
N PRO A 16 -5.37 6.36 -15.79
CA PRO A 16 -6.55 7.22 -15.69
C PRO A 16 -7.86 6.42 -15.62
N ASP A 17 -7.90 5.17 -16.07
CA ASP A 17 -9.12 4.35 -16.01
C ASP A 17 -9.36 3.78 -14.60
N VAL A 18 -8.36 3.85 -13.71
CA VAL A 18 -8.48 3.40 -12.32
C VAL A 18 -9.00 4.55 -11.47
N THR A 19 -10.24 4.42 -10.99
CA THR A 19 -10.90 5.45 -10.16
C THR A 19 -10.06 5.88 -8.95
N ALA A 20 -9.38 4.94 -8.29
CA ALA A 20 -8.52 5.24 -7.16
C ALA A 20 -7.35 6.18 -7.54
N HIS A 21 -6.77 6.02 -8.73
CA HIS A 21 -5.65 6.86 -9.18
C HIS A 21 -6.07 8.32 -9.42
N GLN A 22 -7.32 8.53 -9.84
CA GLN A 22 -7.90 9.87 -9.95
C GLN A 22 -8.23 10.46 -8.57
N ALA A 23 -8.74 9.63 -7.66
CA ALA A 23 -9.25 10.08 -6.36
C ALA A 23 -8.15 10.36 -5.32
N ILE A 24 -7.04 9.61 -5.33
CA ILE A 24 -5.98 9.73 -4.32
C ILE A 24 -5.39 11.15 -4.24
N PRO A 25 -4.99 11.81 -5.35
CA PRO A 25 -4.49 13.18 -5.28
C PRO A 25 -5.52 14.17 -4.72
N VAL A 26 -6.80 14.00 -5.06
CA VAL A 26 -7.90 14.84 -4.56
C VAL A 26 -8.09 14.65 -3.04
N ALA A 27 -8.08 13.40 -2.57
CA ALA A 27 -8.19 13.08 -1.15
C ALA A 27 -7.01 13.65 -0.33
N LEU A 28 -5.78 13.56 -0.86
CA LEU A 28 -4.60 14.16 -0.23
C LEU A 28 -4.71 15.68 -0.16
N GLN A 29 -5.21 16.33 -1.22
CA GLN A 29 -5.42 17.78 -1.22
C GLN A 29 -6.47 18.19 -0.18
N GLN A 30 -7.60 17.47 -0.10
CA GLN A 30 -8.64 17.73 0.91
C GLN A 30 -8.10 17.56 2.33
N ALA A 31 -7.30 16.53 2.59
CA ALA A 31 -6.66 16.33 3.88
C ALA A 31 -5.68 17.46 4.22
N ALA A 32 -4.89 17.91 3.24
CA ALA A 32 -3.97 19.02 3.41
C ALA A 32 -4.71 20.33 3.73
N ASP A 33 -5.79 20.63 3.00
CA ASP A 33 -6.62 21.82 3.21
C ASP A 33 -7.26 21.81 4.60
N ALA A 34 -7.81 20.67 5.03
CA ALA A 34 -8.41 20.51 6.35
C ALA A 34 -7.41 20.69 7.50
N LEU A 35 -6.14 20.35 7.27
CA LEU A 35 -5.05 20.48 8.25
C LEU A 35 -4.29 21.82 8.13
N GLY A 36 -4.60 22.66 7.14
CA GLY A 36 -3.85 23.88 6.86
C GLY A 36 -2.39 23.62 6.45
N LEU A 37 -2.12 22.47 5.82
CA LEU A 37 -0.79 22.05 5.37
C LEU A 37 -0.63 22.25 3.86
N SER A 38 0.61 22.35 3.39
CA SER A 38 0.94 22.28 1.97
C SER A 38 1.51 20.90 1.67
N VAL A 39 0.96 20.22 0.66
CA VAL A 39 1.46 18.92 0.18
C VAL A 39 1.84 19.03 -1.28
N LYS A 40 2.93 18.37 -1.67
CA LYS A 40 3.30 18.10 -3.05
C LYS A 40 3.29 16.60 -3.26
N VAL A 41 2.50 16.16 -4.24
CA VAL A 41 2.34 14.75 -4.55
C VAL A 41 3.10 14.44 -5.84
N GLN A 42 3.93 13.41 -5.80
CA GLN A 42 4.66 12.92 -6.97
C GLN A 42 4.29 11.47 -7.22
N TRP A 43 3.91 11.16 -8.45
CA TRP A 43 3.71 9.78 -8.88
C TRP A 43 5.05 9.15 -9.28
N LEU A 44 5.34 7.97 -8.76
CA LEU A 44 6.53 7.19 -9.06
C LEU A 44 6.10 5.86 -9.67
N ALA A 45 6.29 5.77 -10.99
CA ALA A 45 6.09 4.56 -11.76
C ALA A 45 7.04 3.46 -11.29
N THR A 46 6.53 2.24 -11.18
CA THR A 46 7.28 1.16 -10.52
C THR A 46 8.56 0.78 -11.27
N ASP A 47 8.48 0.79 -12.61
CA ASP A 47 9.60 0.53 -13.53
C ASP A 47 10.69 1.63 -13.53
N THR A 48 10.44 2.78 -12.91
CA THR A 48 11.43 3.85 -12.75
C THR A 48 12.25 3.73 -11.46
N LEU A 49 11.82 2.88 -10.53
CA LEU A 49 12.38 2.72 -9.18
C LEU A 49 13.56 1.75 -9.15
N THR A 50 14.56 2.02 -9.99
CA THR A 50 15.78 1.20 -10.11
C THR A 50 16.75 1.41 -8.94
N CYS A 51 16.67 2.55 -8.24
CA CYS A 51 17.46 2.86 -7.05
C CYS A 51 16.66 3.74 -6.05
N THR A 52 17.20 3.95 -4.85
CA THR A 52 16.51 4.67 -3.76
C THR A 52 16.88 6.15 -3.65
N SER A 53 17.80 6.65 -4.48
CA SER A 53 18.30 8.04 -4.37
C SER A 53 17.18 9.07 -4.43
N ALA A 54 16.24 8.92 -5.36
CA ALA A 54 15.08 9.79 -5.53
C ALA A 54 14.08 9.72 -4.36
N LEU A 55 14.21 8.75 -3.45
CA LEU A 55 13.29 8.56 -2.32
C LEU A 55 13.72 9.32 -1.06
N TYR A 56 14.99 9.76 -0.97
CA TYR A 56 15.49 10.44 0.24
C TYR A 56 14.88 11.82 0.48
N ASP A 57 14.48 12.49 -0.60
CA ASP A 57 13.87 13.83 -0.58
C ASP A 57 12.36 13.82 -0.31
N LEU A 58 11.81 12.65 0.01
CA LEU A 58 10.37 12.44 0.22
C LEU A 58 10.07 12.20 1.71
N ASP A 59 8.95 12.75 2.15
CA ASP A 59 8.51 12.73 3.55
C ASP A 59 7.59 11.55 3.88
N GLY A 60 6.90 11.00 2.87
CA GLY A 60 5.97 9.89 3.05
C GLY A 60 5.65 9.16 1.75
N PHE A 61 5.21 7.91 1.89
CA PHE A 61 5.04 6.99 0.77
C PHE A 61 3.66 6.35 0.84
N TRP A 62 2.96 6.35 -0.28
CA TRP A 62 1.72 5.61 -0.45
C TRP A 62 1.89 4.64 -1.62
N CYS A 63 1.98 3.34 -1.33
CA CYS A 63 1.87 2.32 -2.37
C CYS A 63 0.39 2.09 -2.73
N VAL A 64 0.03 2.52 -3.93
CA VAL A 64 -1.37 2.68 -4.34
C VAL A 64 -1.93 1.39 -4.96
N PRO A 65 -3.26 1.28 -5.17
CA PRO A 65 -3.86 0.15 -5.88
C PRO A 65 -3.35 0.02 -7.33
N GLY A 66 -3.78 -1.01 -8.07
CA GLY A 66 -3.40 -1.20 -9.48
C GLY A 66 -2.33 -2.27 -9.70
N SER A 67 -2.20 -3.23 -8.78
CA SER A 67 -1.49 -4.48 -9.04
C SER A 67 -2.21 -5.30 -10.13
N PRO A 68 -1.50 -6.06 -10.98
CA PRO A 68 -0.05 -6.26 -11.00
C PRO A 68 0.71 -5.00 -11.45
N TYR A 69 1.78 -4.67 -10.73
CA TYR A 69 2.67 -3.56 -11.11
C TYR A 69 3.54 -3.95 -12.31
N ARG A 70 3.94 -2.96 -13.11
CA ARG A 70 4.88 -3.16 -14.23
C ARG A 70 6.22 -3.70 -13.76
N ASP A 71 6.70 -3.24 -12.61
CA ASP A 71 7.90 -3.75 -11.95
C ASP A 71 7.65 -3.95 -10.43
N ILE A 72 7.49 -5.20 -10.02
CA ILE A 72 7.31 -5.55 -8.61
C ILE A 72 8.56 -5.23 -7.79
N ASP A 73 9.76 -5.43 -8.33
CA ASP A 73 10.99 -5.18 -7.58
C ASP A 73 11.17 -3.69 -7.31
N GLY A 74 10.75 -2.83 -8.25
CA GLY A 74 10.66 -1.38 -8.03
C GLY A 74 9.70 -1.01 -6.89
N ALA A 75 8.50 -1.61 -6.87
CA ALA A 75 7.53 -1.39 -5.79
C ALA A 75 8.07 -1.87 -4.42
N LEU A 76 8.60 -3.10 -4.37
CA LEU A 76 9.20 -3.68 -3.15
C LEU A 76 10.41 -2.87 -2.67
N ARG A 77 11.21 -2.28 -3.58
CA ARG A 77 12.33 -1.40 -3.23
C ARG A 77 11.86 -0.15 -2.51
N ALA A 78 10.80 0.50 -2.97
CA ALA A 78 10.25 1.68 -2.31
C ALA A 78 9.60 1.35 -0.96
N ILE A 79 8.87 0.23 -0.86
CA ILE A 79 8.30 -0.27 0.40
C ILE A 79 9.43 -0.53 1.41
N ARG A 80 10.45 -1.28 1.00
CA ARG A 80 11.62 -1.60 1.83
C ARG A 80 12.34 -0.34 2.29
N PHE A 81 12.55 0.62 1.38
CA PHE A 81 13.15 1.90 1.70
C PHE A 81 12.37 2.61 2.81
N ALA A 82 11.04 2.71 2.66
CA ALA A 82 10.20 3.38 3.66
C ALA A 82 10.32 2.69 5.03
N ARG A 83 10.27 1.35 5.07
CA ARG A 83 10.44 0.56 6.29
C ARG A 83 11.81 0.76 6.94
N GLU A 84 12.88 0.60 6.19
CA GLU A 84 14.26 0.65 6.72
C GLU A 84 14.69 2.07 7.14
N GLN A 85 14.14 3.10 6.49
CA GLN A 85 14.40 4.49 6.82
C GLN A 85 13.39 5.07 7.84
N GLY A 86 12.45 4.26 8.35
CA GLY A 86 11.43 4.72 9.29
C GLY A 86 10.51 5.81 8.74
N ARG A 87 10.30 5.84 7.41
CA ARG A 87 9.44 6.83 6.76
C ARG A 87 7.97 6.42 6.87
N PRO A 88 7.05 7.39 7.06
CA PRO A 88 5.61 7.13 7.01
C PRO A 88 5.22 6.41 5.71
N PHE A 89 4.47 5.32 5.85
CA PHE A 89 4.05 4.47 4.74
C PHE A 89 2.56 4.12 4.85
N LEU A 90 1.86 4.13 3.71
CA LEU A 90 0.50 3.61 3.56
C LEU A 90 0.47 2.66 2.35
N GLY A 91 -0.02 1.45 2.53
CA GLY A 91 -0.27 0.50 1.45
C GLY A 91 -1.77 0.24 1.35
N THR A 92 -2.38 0.48 0.18
CA THR A 92 -3.81 0.17 -0.03
C THR A 92 -3.99 -0.84 -1.15
N CYS A 93 -4.89 -1.82 -0.94
CA CYS A 93 -5.16 -2.92 -1.88
C CYS A 93 -3.84 -3.61 -2.32
N GLY A 94 -3.47 -3.51 -3.59
CA GLY A 94 -2.19 -4.01 -4.12
C GLY A 94 -0.98 -3.57 -3.31
N GLY A 95 -0.95 -2.32 -2.84
CA GLY A 95 0.16 -1.82 -2.03
C GLY A 95 0.27 -2.47 -0.66
N PHE A 96 -0.85 -2.87 -0.06
CA PHE A 96 -0.86 -3.67 1.17
C PHE A 96 -0.33 -5.08 0.91
N GLN A 97 -0.81 -5.73 -0.16
CA GLN A 97 -0.35 -7.07 -0.55
C GLN A 97 1.17 -7.11 -0.79
N HIS A 98 1.72 -6.08 -1.42
CA HIS A 98 3.16 -5.97 -1.68
C HIS A 98 3.95 -5.59 -0.42
N ALA A 99 3.34 -4.87 0.54
CA ALA A 99 3.97 -4.64 1.85
C ALA A 99 4.13 -5.94 2.64
N VAL A 100 3.11 -6.81 2.63
CA VAL A 100 3.21 -8.16 3.22
C VAL A 100 4.28 -8.99 2.52
N LEU A 101 4.36 -8.93 1.20
CA LEU A 101 5.38 -9.63 0.42
C LEU A 101 6.81 -9.12 0.75
N GLU A 102 7.00 -7.80 0.87
CA GLU A 102 8.29 -7.22 1.27
C GLU A 102 8.71 -7.70 2.66
N TYR A 103 7.77 -7.68 3.61
CA TYR A 103 8.01 -8.12 4.98
C TYR A 103 8.39 -9.60 5.04
N ALA A 104 7.65 -10.47 4.35
CA ALA A 104 7.96 -11.89 4.26
C ALA A 104 9.39 -12.14 3.75
N ARG A 105 9.77 -11.47 2.65
CA ARG A 105 11.09 -11.66 2.02
C ARG A 105 12.24 -11.09 2.86
N ASN A 106 12.07 -9.91 3.45
CA ASN A 106 13.19 -9.15 4.02
C ASN A 106 13.26 -9.19 5.54
N VAL A 107 12.15 -9.43 6.24
CA VAL A 107 12.10 -9.49 7.71
C VAL A 107 12.03 -10.93 8.21
N LEU A 108 11.15 -11.75 7.63
CA LEU A 108 11.04 -13.18 7.98
C LEU A 108 12.09 -14.06 7.27
N GLY A 109 12.79 -13.50 6.28
CA GLY A 109 13.82 -14.21 5.50
C GLY A 109 13.25 -15.23 4.50
N TRP A 110 11.96 -15.16 4.18
CA TRP A 110 11.31 -16.02 3.19
C TRP A 110 11.55 -15.49 1.79
N ALA A 111 12.80 -15.56 1.33
CA ALA A 111 13.23 -15.03 0.04
C ALA A 111 12.45 -15.61 -1.16
N ASP A 112 11.88 -16.81 -0.99
CA ASP A 112 11.06 -17.54 -1.96
C ASP A 112 9.57 -17.16 -1.93
N ALA A 113 9.12 -16.30 -1.00
CA ALA A 113 7.72 -15.89 -0.92
C ALA A 113 7.26 -15.22 -2.23
N GLN A 114 6.07 -15.57 -2.70
CA GLN A 114 5.49 -15.08 -3.95
C GLN A 114 4.09 -14.48 -3.75
N HIS A 115 3.67 -13.71 -4.76
CA HIS A 115 2.29 -13.25 -4.91
C HIS A 115 1.57 -14.15 -5.91
N GLY A 116 0.44 -14.75 -5.52
CA GLY A 116 -0.28 -15.74 -6.32
C GLY A 116 -0.86 -15.20 -7.63
N GLU A 117 -1.08 -13.88 -7.75
CA GLU A 117 -1.45 -13.26 -9.04
C GLU A 117 -0.35 -13.40 -10.10
N LEU A 118 0.91 -13.49 -9.68
CA LEU A 118 2.08 -13.50 -10.56
C LEU A 118 2.64 -14.91 -10.73
N VAL A 119 2.66 -15.68 -9.64
CA VAL A 119 3.17 -17.05 -9.61
C VAL A 119 2.11 -17.93 -8.92
N PRO A 120 1.05 -18.36 -9.65
CA PRO A 120 -0.07 -19.09 -9.07
C PRO A 120 0.32 -20.41 -8.40
N ASP A 121 1.33 -21.09 -8.93
CA ASP A 121 1.78 -22.41 -8.47
C ASP A 121 2.91 -22.34 -7.42
N ALA A 122 3.18 -21.16 -6.85
CA ALA A 122 4.24 -21.01 -5.87
C ALA A 122 3.92 -21.74 -4.57
N GLU A 123 4.85 -22.60 -4.11
CA GLU A 123 4.73 -23.31 -2.83
C GLU A 123 4.53 -22.34 -1.63
N ARG A 124 5.14 -21.15 -1.72
CA ARG A 124 5.00 -20.09 -0.72
C ARG A 124 4.33 -18.84 -1.29
N ALA A 125 3.13 -18.99 -1.83
CA ALA A 125 2.27 -17.85 -2.16
C ALA A 125 1.69 -17.22 -0.87
N VAL A 126 2.31 -16.13 -0.39
CA VAL A 126 1.85 -15.43 0.84
C VAL A 126 0.60 -14.58 0.60
N ILE A 127 0.35 -14.23 -0.66
CA ILE A 127 -0.89 -13.64 -1.14
C ILE A 127 -1.51 -14.62 -2.13
N THR A 128 -2.78 -14.99 -1.93
CA THR A 128 -3.52 -15.95 -2.79
C THR A 128 -4.87 -15.37 -3.21
N PRO A 129 -5.51 -15.92 -4.26
CA PRO A 129 -6.90 -15.61 -4.55
C PRO A 129 -7.78 -15.80 -3.32
N LEU A 130 -8.73 -14.90 -3.11
CA LEU A 130 -9.75 -15.06 -2.07
C LEU A 130 -10.80 -16.07 -2.55
N ASP A 131 -11.13 -17.05 -1.71
CA ASP A 131 -12.15 -18.08 -2.00
C ASP A 131 -13.53 -17.46 -2.30
N CYS A 132 -13.84 -16.35 -1.62
CA CYS A 132 -14.97 -15.49 -1.92
C CYS A 132 -14.42 -14.11 -2.31
N SER A 133 -14.36 -13.84 -3.61
CA SER A 133 -13.98 -12.53 -4.13
C SER A 133 -14.87 -11.45 -3.51
N LEU A 134 -14.27 -10.56 -2.73
CA LEU A 134 -14.95 -9.43 -2.10
C LEU A 134 -15.08 -8.27 -3.11
N VAL A 135 -15.69 -8.53 -4.26
CA VAL A 135 -15.96 -7.50 -5.29
C VAL A 135 -17.39 -7.04 -5.12
N GLU A 136 -17.57 -5.73 -4.91
CA GLU A 136 -18.90 -5.10 -4.65
C GLU A 136 -19.56 -5.55 -3.34
N VAL A 137 -18.76 -6.14 -2.44
CA VAL A 137 -19.17 -6.42 -1.07
C VAL A 137 -18.89 -5.17 -0.23
N SER A 138 -19.89 -4.70 0.51
CA SER A 138 -19.69 -3.75 1.60
C SER A 138 -19.92 -4.48 2.91
N ASP A 139 -18.97 -4.38 3.84
CA ASP A 139 -19.07 -5.05 5.13
C ASP A 139 -18.50 -4.17 6.25
N THR A 140 -18.75 -4.59 7.48
CA THR A 140 -18.23 -3.94 8.67
C THR A 140 -16.78 -4.37 8.90
N VAL A 141 -15.88 -3.40 8.94
CA VAL A 141 -14.49 -3.61 9.35
C VAL A 141 -14.35 -3.20 10.80
N ARG A 142 -13.99 -4.16 11.66
CA ARG A 142 -13.64 -3.85 13.04
C ARG A 142 -12.16 -3.49 13.13
N LEU A 143 -11.89 -2.25 13.50
CA LEU A 143 -10.55 -1.71 13.72
C LEU A 143 -10.05 -2.08 15.13
N ALA A 144 -8.75 -2.35 15.24
CA ALA A 144 -8.12 -2.59 16.54
C ALA A 144 -7.97 -1.25 17.32
N PRO A 145 -8.41 -1.14 18.58
CA PRO A 145 -8.55 0.15 19.29
C PRO A 145 -7.27 0.98 19.46
N TYR A 146 -6.10 0.34 19.48
CA TYR A 146 -4.81 1.00 19.70
C TYR A 146 -4.14 1.47 18.40
N THR A 147 -4.78 1.25 17.25
CA THR A 147 -4.19 1.55 15.95
C THR A 147 -4.40 3.02 15.56
N ARG A 148 -3.47 3.56 14.77
CA ARG A 148 -3.59 4.91 14.19
C ARG A 148 -4.82 5.05 13.30
N ILE A 149 -5.25 3.97 12.64
CA ILE A 149 -6.45 3.99 11.80
C ILE A 149 -7.72 4.11 12.64
N ALA A 150 -7.84 3.40 13.78
CA ALA A 150 -8.96 3.56 14.70
C ALA A 150 -9.05 5.01 15.25
N GLN A 151 -7.89 5.60 15.58
CA GLN A 151 -7.81 7.00 16.00
C GLN A 151 -8.24 7.97 14.90
N ALA A 152 -7.86 7.71 13.64
CA ALA A 152 -8.22 8.57 12.51
C ALA A 152 -9.71 8.51 12.18
N TYR A 153 -10.35 7.33 12.29
CA TYR A 153 -11.77 7.16 12.05
C TYR A 153 -12.66 7.59 13.22
N ASP A 154 -12.09 7.74 14.43
CA ASP A 154 -12.83 7.98 15.68
C ASP A 154 -13.97 6.95 15.89
N SER A 155 -13.75 5.73 15.41
CA SER A 155 -14.69 4.60 15.49
C SER A 155 -13.92 3.28 15.45
N LEU A 156 -14.49 2.25 16.09
CA LEU A 156 -13.98 0.89 16.01
C LEU A 156 -14.68 0.06 14.93
N ASP A 157 -15.85 0.47 14.49
CA ASP A 157 -16.64 -0.23 13.48
C ASP A 157 -16.91 0.74 12.32
N ILE A 158 -16.39 0.40 11.15
CA ILE A 158 -16.50 1.21 9.93
C ILE A 158 -17.15 0.36 8.83
N HIS A 159 -17.81 1.01 7.88
CA HIS A 159 -18.42 0.33 6.74
C HIS A 159 -17.63 0.66 5.48
N GLU A 160 -17.00 -0.34 4.89
CA GLU A 160 -16.11 -0.15 3.74
C GLU A 160 -16.49 -1.06 2.58
N GLY A 161 -16.29 -0.56 1.37
CA GLY A 161 -16.47 -1.31 0.14
C GLY A 161 -15.19 -2.05 -0.25
N TYR A 162 -15.33 -3.33 -0.58
CA TYR A 162 -14.24 -4.16 -1.04
C TYR A 162 -14.26 -4.32 -2.56
N ARG A 163 -13.06 -4.33 -3.14
CA ARG A 163 -12.79 -4.67 -4.54
C ARG A 163 -11.51 -5.50 -4.64
N CYS A 164 -11.39 -6.52 -3.80
CA CYS A 164 -10.19 -7.34 -3.70
C CYS A 164 -10.46 -8.76 -4.22
N ARG A 165 -9.60 -9.23 -5.13
CA ARG A 165 -9.58 -10.63 -5.61
C ARG A 165 -8.52 -11.48 -4.92
N TYR A 166 -7.54 -10.84 -4.29
CA TYR A 166 -6.40 -11.46 -3.62
C TYR A 166 -6.30 -10.95 -2.19
N GLY A 167 -5.79 -11.79 -1.30
CA GLY A 167 -5.57 -11.46 0.10
C GLY A 167 -4.49 -12.34 0.73
N ILE A 168 -4.23 -12.14 2.01
CA ILE A 168 -3.24 -12.95 2.74
C ILE A 168 -3.68 -14.42 2.71
N ASN A 169 -2.75 -15.30 2.34
CA ASN A 169 -2.98 -16.73 2.40
C ASN A 169 -3.12 -17.16 3.88
N PRO A 170 -4.26 -17.76 4.28
CA PRO A 170 -4.51 -18.14 5.67
C PRO A 170 -3.43 -19.03 6.28
N THR A 171 -2.76 -19.84 5.47
CA THR A 171 -1.67 -20.74 5.90
C THR A 171 -0.49 -19.97 6.50
N PHE A 172 -0.26 -18.74 6.05
CA PHE A 172 0.87 -17.90 6.48
C PHE A 172 0.44 -16.72 7.36
N ALA A 173 -0.86 -16.56 7.65
CA ALA A 173 -1.40 -15.38 8.31
C ALA A 173 -0.80 -15.16 9.71
N ASP A 174 -0.68 -16.22 10.53
CA ASP A 174 -0.15 -16.14 11.91
C ASP A 174 1.30 -15.66 11.99
N ALA A 175 2.07 -15.81 10.91
CA ALA A 175 3.45 -15.35 10.85
C ALA A 175 3.58 -13.93 10.26
N LEU A 176 2.55 -13.45 9.56
CA LEU A 176 2.54 -12.19 8.82
C LEU A 176 1.76 -11.08 9.54
N LEU A 177 0.91 -11.42 10.51
CA LEU A 177 0.04 -10.52 11.27
C LEU A 177 0.37 -10.57 12.77
#